data_AF-A0A934FL43-F1
#
_entry.id   AF-A0A934FL43-F1
#
_cell.length_a   1.000
_cell.length_b   1.000
_cell.length_c   1.000
_cell.angle_alpha   90.00
_cell.angle_beta   90.00
_cell.angle_gamma   90.00
#
_symmetry.space_group_name_H-M   'P 1'
#
loop_
_entity.id
_entity.type
_entity.pdbx_description
1 polymer ?
#
loop_
_entity_poly.entity_id
_entity_poly.type
_entity_poly.pdbx_seq_one_letter_code
_entity_poly.pdbx_strand_id
1 'polypeptide(L)'
;MKLTTSLFAIAALSAATSFAATKPDFAKDIGPLIAKNCLECHGPEKQKGKLRLDSKDAAFKGGDSGLAGIVPGKSADSRIYKAITLPKGHDDIMPPKGEPLSKATTDLIKAWIDAGADWPSGLKLSATGAAAGGKKEADLGPGPKPTSAETKAVAELAKAGISAREIAQGSNWRYINLRVVGKKFDAKTWDQIKDVGNLIELNAAGVELTDADLAKVGKITNLRRLNLANATVKDSSLAGLKGLANLQYINLVGTQVSDAGLKQLAGLKKLQNVYLFESKATDAGVAELKKALPTARIDNGADLKAFAAASAAKAEADKKAEDAKKAEAAAKKDEKKPDAPKADEKKEEPKKKKKK
;
A
#
# COMPACT_ATOMS: atom_id res chain seq x y z
N MET A 1 -75.68 -14.83 -17.45
CA MET A 1 -74.55 -15.43 -16.71
C MET A 1 -73.78 -16.36 -17.64
N LYS A 2 -72.71 -15.89 -18.26
CA LYS A 2 -71.69 -16.68 -18.97
C LYS A 2 -70.34 -16.00 -18.73
N LEU A 3 -69.30 -16.78 -18.41
CA LEU A 3 -68.02 -16.23 -17.95
C LEU A 3 -67.13 -15.77 -19.12
N THR A 4 -66.31 -14.77 -18.85
CA THR A 4 -65.22 -14.30 -19.69
C THR A 4 -64.06 -15.29 -19.71
N THR A 5 -63.35 -15.40 -20.84
CA THR A 5 -62.00 -15.99 -20.88
C THR A 5 -61.13 -15.09 -21.76
N SER A 6 -60.43 -14.15 -21.12
CA SER A 6 -59.58 -13.19 -21.84
C SER A 6 -58.18 -13.74 -22.05
N LEU A 7 -57.64 -13.57 -23.25
CA LEU A 7 -56.32 -14.08 -23.63
C LEU A 7 -55.21 -13.16 -23.10
N PHE A 8 -54.41 -13.62 -22.14
CA PHE A 8 -53.24 -12.90 -21.64
C PHE A 8 -51.94 -13.58 -22.11
N ALA A 9 -51.33 -13.03 -23.16
CA ALA A 9 -49.97 -13.37 -23.55
C ALA A 9 -48.97 -12.66 -22.63
N ILE A 10 -48.36 -13.40 -21.70
CA ILE A 10 -47.36 -12.84 -20.78
C ILE A 10 -46.03 -12.69 -21.53
N ALA A 11 -45.74 -11.48 -22.01
CA ALA A 11 -44.45 -11.12 -22.58
C ALA A 11 -43.39 -11.07 -21.47
N ALA A 12 -42.53 -12.08 -21.40
CA ALA A 12 -41.45 -12.17 -20.41
C ALA A 12 -40.32 -11.17 -20.72
N LEU A 13 -40.43 -9.95 -20.19
CA LEU A 13 -39.43 -8.90 -20.36
C LEU A 13 -38.15 -9.24 -19.56
N SER A 14 -37.18 -9.84 -20.22
CA SER A 14 -35.89 -10.23 -19.61
C SER A 14 -35.05 -9.00 -19.27
N ALA A 15 -35.17 -8.51 -18.04
CA ALA A 15 -34.36 -7.42 -17.50
C ALA A 15 -32.90 -7.85 -17.31
N ALA A 16 -32.07 -7.63 -18.33
CA ALA A 16 -30.64 -7.86 -18.25
C ALA A 16 -29.98 -6.85 -17.29
N THR A 17 -29.68 -7.30 -16.06
CA THR A 17 -28.96 -6.51 -15.05
C THR A 17 -27.50 -6.29 -15.47
N SER A 18 -27.28 -5.21 -16.22
CA SER A 18 -25.93 -4.79 -16.61
C SER A 18 -25.16 -4.31 -15.38
N PHE A 19 -24.32 -5.19 -14.84
CA PHE A 19 -23.31 -4.83 -13.85
C PHE A 19 -22.23 -3.97 -14.52
N ALA A 20 -22.47 -2.65 -14.54
CA ALA A 20 -21.45 -1.68 -14.94
C ALA A 20 -20.23 -1.83 -14.01
N ALA A 21 -19.11 -2.30 -14.56
CA ALA A 21 -17.87 -2.45 -13.80
C ALA A 21 -17.43 -1.09 -13.25
N THR A 22 -17.21 -1.00 -11.94
CA THR A 22 -16.78 0.23 -11.27
C THR A 22 -15.50 0.76 -11.91
N LYS A 23 -15.53 2.01 -12.38
CA LYS A 23 -14.36 2.67 -12.96
C LYS A 23 -13.20 2.67 -11.95
N PRO A 24 -11.94 2.39 -12.36
CA PRO A 24 -10.80 2.47 -11.45
C PRO A 24 -10.60 3.90 -10.95
N ASP A 25 -10.38 4.05 -9.64
CA ASP A 25 -10.10 5.37 -9.06
C ASP A 25 -8.62 5.75 -9.18
N PHE A 26 -8.34 7.02 -9.44
CA PHE A 26 -6.95 7.44 -9.61
C PHE A 26 -6.16 7.46 -8.31
N ALA A 27 -6.72 7.96 -7.21
CA ALA A 27 -5.96 8.09 -5.96
C ALA A 27 -5.63 6.74 -5.33
N LYS A 28 -6.57 5.78 -5.45
CA LYS A 28 -6.53 4.43 -4.88
C LYS A 28 -5.88 3.40 -5.81
N ASP A 29 -6.31 3.33 -7.08
CA ASP A 29 -6.00 2.19 -7.94
C ASP A 29 -4.84 2.46 -8.93
N ILE A 30 -4.67 3.71 -9.40
CA ILE A 30 -3.73 4.04 -10.50
C ILE A 30 -2.50 4.82 -10.03
N GLY A 31 -2.69 5.83 -9.19
CA GLY A 31 -1.64 6.67 -8.63
C GLY A 31 -0.52 5.84 -7.96
N PRO A 32 -0.83 4.85 -7.10
CA PRO A 32 0.17 3.95 -6.53
C PRO A 32 0.92 3.11 -7.58
N LEU A 33 0.27 2.71 -8.67
CA LEU A 33 0.92 1.95 -9.76
C LEU A 33 1.90 2.83 -10.56
N ILE A 34 1.53 4.07 -10.87
CA ILE A 34 2.42 5.02 -11.53
C ILE A 34 3.59 5.37 -10.58
N ALA A 35 3.28 5.68 -9.32
CA ALA A 35 4.26 6.03 -8.29
C ALA A 35 5.29 4.93 -8.01
N LYS A 36 4.88 3.66 -8.06
CA LYS A 36 5.76 2.50 -7.86
C LYS A 36 6.58 2.16 -9.10
N ASN A 37 5.94 2.08 -10.28
CA ASN A 37 6.54 1.42 -11.44
C ASN A 37 7.12 2.40 -12.49
N CYS A 38 6.74 3.68 -12.44
CA CYS A 38 7.09 4.66 -13.49
C CYS A 38 8.02 5.79 -13.01
N LEU A 39 7.85 6.28 -11.78
CA LEU A 39 8.49 7.53 -11.34
C LEU A 39 10.00 7.42 -11.06
N GLU A 40 10.58 6.22 -11.01
CA GLU A 40 12.05 6.08 -10.97
C GLU A 40 12.70 6.55 -12.28
N CYS A 41 11.99 6.51 -13.42
CA CYS A 41 12.48 6.92 -14.74
C CYS A 41 11.72 8.08 -15.40
N HIS A 42 10.52 8.42 -14.89
CA HIS A 42 9.66 9.49 -15.38
C HIS A 42 9.14 10.43 -14.25
N GLY A 43 9.86 10.48 -13.13
CA GLY A 43 9.58 11.40 -12.01
C GLY A 43 10.27 12.76 -12.18
N PRO A 44 10.25 13.63 -11.16
CA PRO A 44 10.91 14.93 -11.22
C PRO A 44 12.43 14.83 -11.44
N GLU A 45 13.07 13.80 -10.87
CA GLU A 45 14.52 13.64 -10.86
C GLU A 45 15.11 13.03 -12.14
N LYS A 46 14.31 12.28 -12.89
CA LYS A 46 14.75 11.46 -14.03
C LYS A 46 13.62 11.42 -15.03
N GLN A 47 13.90 11.87 -16.25
CA GLN A 47 12.89 12.22 -17.26
C GLN A 47 13.26 11.55 -18.59
N LYS A 48 13.26 10.21 -18.61
CA LYS A 48 13.63 9.45 -19.83
C LYS A 48 12.69 9.81 -20.98
N GLY A 49 13.26 10.08 -22.15
CA GLY A 49 12.52 10.59 -23.32
C GLY A 49 11.71 11.86 -23.03
N LYS A 50 12.15 12.68 -22.06
CA LYS A 50 11.45 13.86 -21.50
C LYS A 50 10.00 13.60 -21.02
N LEU A 51 9.56 12.35 -20.92
CA LEU A 51 8.24 11.98 -20.40
C LEU A 51 8.23 12.10 -18.87
N ARG A 52 7.20 12.76 -18.35
CA ARG A 52 6.96 13.01 -16.92
C ARG A 52 5.59 12.46 -16.53
N LEU A 53 5.54 11.65 -15.49
CA LEU A 53 4.33 10.94 -15.03
C LEU A 53 3.97 11.27 -13.57
N ASP A 54 4.57 12.30 -12.98
CA ASP A 54 4.32 12.77 -11.62
C ASP A 54 3.20 13.81 -11.52
N SER A 55 2.67 14.30 -12.66
CA SER A 55 1.64 15.34 -12.70
C SER A 55 0.78 15.24 -13.96
N LYS A 56 -0.52 15.55 -13.82
CA LYS A 56 -1.55 15.44 -14.88
C LYS A 56 -1.11 16.03 -16.21
N ASP A 57 -0.81 17.33 -16.23
CA ASP A 57 -0.58 18.09 -17.46
C ASP A 57 0.62 17.56 -18.25
N ALA A 58 1.67 17.14 -17.55
CA ALA A 58 2.86 16.55 -18.15
C ALA A 58 2.64 15.10 -18.61
N ALA A 59 1.92 14.30 -17.81
CA ALA A 59 1.59 12.91 -18.14
C ALA A 59 0.70 12.80 -19.37
N PHE A 60 -0.19 13.77 -19.59
CA PHE A 60 -1.07 13.81 -20.74
C PHE A 60 -0.31 14.33 -21.98
N LYS A 61 0.47 15.41 -21.82
CA LYS A 61 1.26 16.02 -22.92
C LYS A 61 2.24 15.03 -23.57
N GLY A 62 2.86 14.14 -22.81
CA GLY A 62 3.84 13.19 -23.33
C GLY A 62 5.28 13.73 -23.33
N GLY A 63 6.13 13.18 -24.21
CA GLY A 63 7.56 13.48 -24.28
C GLY A 63 8.11 13.42 -25.71
N ASP A 64 9.41 13.14 -25.84
CA ASP A 64 10.17 13.17 -27.11
C ASP A 64 9.68 12.19 -28.19
N SER A 65 8.81 11.24 -27.85
CA SER A 65 8.21 10.30 -28.82
C SER A 65 7.21 10.95 -29.79
N GLY A 66 6.94 12.25 -29.69
CA GLY A 66 5.96 12.98 -30.52
C GLY A 66 4.48 12.65 -30.24
N LEU A 67 4.21 11.47 -29.68
CA LEU A 67 2.89 11.02 -29.24
C LEU A 67 2.52 11.58 -27.85
N ALA A 68 1.24 11.90 -27.68
CA ALA A 68 0.64 12.22 -26.39
C ALA A 68 0.83 11.07 -25.39
N GLY A 69 1.12 11.41 -24.13
CA GLY A 69 1.38 10.44 -23.07
C GLY A 69 0.12 9.66 -22.71
N ILE A 70 -0.96 10.39 -22.43
CA ILE A 70 -2.29 9.87 -22.08
C ILE A 70 -3.33 10.59 -22.93
N VAL A 71 -4.18 9.82 -23.60
CA VAL A 71 -5.33 10.30 -24.38
C VAL A 71 -6.60 9.77 -23.71
N PRO A 72 -7.37 10.62 -23.01
CA PRO A 72 -8.63 10.25 -22.37
C PRO A 72 -9.58 9.49 -23.30
N GLY A 73 -10.14 8.37 -22.82
CA GLY A 73 -11.02 7.50 -23.59
C GLY A 73 -10.31 6.62 -24.63
N LYS A 74 -8.98 6.70 -24.76
CA LYS A 74 -8.22 6.02 -25.81
C LYS A 74 -6.88 5.45 -25.32
N SER A 75 -6.93 4.31 -24.61
CA SER A 75 -5.70 3.58 -24.26
C SER A 75 -4.87 3.22 -25.50
N ALA A 76 -5.54 2.87 -26.61
CA ALA A 76 -4.90 2.49 -27.87
C ALA A 76 -4.12 3.63 -28.57
N ASP A 77 -4.40 4.90 -28.24
CA ASP A 77 -3.63 6.04 -28.75
C ASP A 77 -2.50 6.45 -27.79
N SER A 78 -2.72 6.27 -26.49
CA SER A 78 -1.85 6.70 -25.39
C SER A 78 -0.46 6.05 -25.40
N ARG A 79 0.61 6.86 -25.47
CA ARG A 79 2.01 6.36 -25.46
C ARG A 79 2.34 5.51 -24.23
N ILE A 80 1.80 5.84 -23.04
CA ILE A 80 2.10 5.05 -21.84
C ILE A 80 1.56 3.62 -21.93
N TYR A 81 0.39 3.42 -22.52
CA TYR A 81 -0.24 2.10 -22.61
C TYR A 81 0.48 1.24 -23.65
N LYS A 82 0.86 1.83 -24.79
CA LYS A 82 1.75 1.20 -25.78
C LYS A 82 3.06 0.73 -25.12
N ALA A 83 3.72 1.61 -24.34
CA ALA A 83 5.00 1.29 -23.71
C ALA A 83 4.96 0.07 -22.77
N ILE A 84 3.90 -0.08 -21.98
CA ILE A 84 3.77 -1.16 -20.98
C ILE A 84 3.17 -2.46 -21.53
N THR A 85 2.81 -2.51 -22.82
CA THR A 85 2.21 -3.69 -23.48
C THR A 85 3.07 -4.28 -24.60
N LEU A 86 4.25 -3.73 -24.85
CA LEU A 86 5.21 -4.27 -25.83
C LEU A 86 5.79 -5.63 -25.40
N PRO A 87 6.21 -6.50 -26.35
CA PRO A 87 6.84 -7.77 -26.04
C PRO A 87 8.14 -7.62 -25.23
N LYS A 88 8.40 -8.56 -24.31
CA LYS A 88 9.63 -8.61 -23.52
C LYS A 88 10.86 -8.65 -24.46
N GLY A 89 11.75 -7.67 -24.31
CA GLY A 89 12.95 -7.52 -25.15
C GLY A 89 12.82 -6.48 -26.28
N HIS A 90 11.66 -5.85 -26.45
CA HIS A 90 11.50 -4.70 -27.36
C HIS A 90 12.09 -3.42 -26.72
N ASP A 91 12.89 -2.63 -27.44
CA ASP A 91 13.64 -1.49 -26.88
C ASP A 91 12.76 -0.43 -26.18
N ASP A 92 11.60 -0.11 -26.76
CA ASP A 92 10.59 0.80 -26.18
C ASP A 92 9.76 0.27 -25.00
N ILE A 93 9.99 -0.97 -24.52
CA ILE A 93 9.22 -1.54 -23.41
C ILE A 93 9.47 -0.78 -22.09
N MET A 94 8.41 -0.57 -21.32
CA MET A 94 8.49 0.00 -19.98
C MET A 94 7.92 -0.99 -18.93
N PRO A 95 8.66 -1.33 -17.86
CA PRO A 95 10.02 -0.85 -17.53
C PRO A 95 11.11 -1.43 -18.46
N PRO A 96 12.18 -0.67 -18.75
CA PRO A 96 13.24 -1.10 -19.67
C PRO A 96 14.32 -1.97 -18.99
N LYS A 97 14.08 -2.38 -17.74
CA LYS A 97 14.90 -3.29 -16.93
C LYS A 97 13.98 -4.03 -15.96
N GLY A 98 14.26 -5.31 -15.72
CA GLY A 98 13.40 -6.18 -14.92
C GLY A 98 12.32 -6.86 -15.75
N GLU A 99 11.27 -7.35 -15.08
CA GLU A 99 10.14 -7.99 -15.74
C GLU A 99 9.10 -6.95 -16.23
N PRO A 100 8.38 -7.23 -17.33
CA PRO A 100 7.22 -6.44 -17.76
C PRO A 100 6.14 -6.32 -16.68
N LEU A 101 5.30 -5.29 -16.77
CA LEU A 101 4.17 -5.15 -15.85
C LEU A 101 3.16 -6.29 -16.03
N SER A 102 2.59 -6.77 -14.93
CA SER A 102 1.62 -7.87 -14.96
C SER A 102 0.38 -7.50 -15.79
N LYS A 103 -0.28 -8.49 -16.41
CA LYS A 103 -1.49 -8.24 -17.20
C LYS A 103 -2.58 -7.52 -16.40
N ALA A 104 -2.77 -7.86 -15.13
CA ALA A 104 -3.71 -7.16 -14.25
C ALA A 104 -3.34 -5.68 -14.05
N THR A 105 -2.05 -5.35 -14.00
CA THR A 105 -1.55 -3.97 -13.92
C THR A 105 -1.83 -3.19 -15.21
N THR A 106 -1.57 -3.79 -16.38
CA THR A 106 -1.77 -3.13 -17.67
C THR A 106 -3.26 -3.02 -18.02
N ASP A 107 -4.07 -4.03 -17.71
CA ASP A 107 -5.53 -4.01 -17.85
C ASP A 107 -6.18 -2.91 -17.00
N LEU A 108 -5.72 -2.71 -15.76
CA LEU A 108 -6.27 -1.67 -14.87
C LEU A 108 -5.93 -0.26 -15.37
N ILE A 109 -4.70 -0.05 -15.84
CA ILE A 109 -4.29 1.21 -16.50
C ILE A 109 -5.09 1.42 -17.78
N LYS A 110 -5.33 0.37 -18.58
CA LYS A 110 -6.19 0.44 -19.78
C LYS A 110 -7.60 0.93 -19.43
N ALA A 111 -8.24 0.25 -18.47
CA ALA A 111 -9.61 0.53 -18.05
C ALA A 111 -9.77 1.95 -17.50
N TRP A 112 -8.78 2.46 -16.76
CA TRP A 112 -8.79 3.85 -16.31
C TRP A 112 -8.67 4.86 -17.46
N ILE A 113 -7.75 4.66 -18.43
CA ILE A 113 -7.62 5.56 -19.58
C ILE A 113 -8.92 5.57 -20.39
N ASP A 114 -9.46 4.40 -20.71
CA ASP A 114 -10.69 4.25 -21.49
C ASP A 114 -11.92 4.80 -20.74
N ALA A 115 -11.93 4.74 -19.39
CA ALA A 115 -13.00 5.32 -18.56
C ALA A 115 -13.00 6.86 -18.51
N GLY A 116 -11.99 7.52 -19.10
CA GLY A 116 -11.83 8.97 -19.17
C GLY A 116 -10.49 9.50 -18.64
N ALA A 117 -9.59 8.63 -18.16
CA ALA A 117 -8.31 8.99 -17.56
C ALA A 117 -8.43 10.04 -16.43
N ASP A 118 -9.48 9.99 -15.61
CA ASP A 118 -9.69 11.05 -14.61
C ASP A 118 -8.54 11.09 -13.60
N TRP A 119 -7.94 12.26 -13.44
CA TRP A 119 -6.81 12.55 -12.57
C TRP A 119 -7.15 13.85 -11.85
N PRO A 120 -7.23 13.88 -10.51
CA PRO A 120 -7.56 15.10 -9.76
C PRO A 120 -6.61 16.26 -10.08
N SER A 121 -7.14 17.37 -10.57
CA SER A 121 -6.32 18.52 -10.99
C SER A 121 -5.49 19.06 -9.81
N GLY A 122 -4.22 19.37 -10.06
CA GLY A 122 -3.26 19.78 -9.02
C GLY A 122 -2.61 18.63 -8.23
N LEU A 123 -3.14 17.41 -8.27
CA LEU A 123 -2.52 16.26 -7.61
C LEU A 123 -1.20 15.87 -8.30
N LYS A 124 -0.09 16.02 -7.57
CA LYS A 124 1.22 15.50 -7.95
C LYS A 124 1.53 14.21 -7.19
N LEU A 125 2.02 13.22 -7.91
CA LEU A 125 2.55 11.99 -7.34
C LEU A 125 4.01 12.18 -6.89
N SER A 126 4.44 11.42 -5.89
CA SER A 126 5.86 11.17 -5.62
C SER A 126 6.12 9.68 -5.81
N ALA A 127 7.36 9.29 -6.12
CA ALA A 127 7.72 7.88 -6.18
C ALA A 127 7.48 7.22 -4.80
N THR A 128 6.98 5.99 -4.75
CA THR A 128 6.82 5.26 -3.46
C THR A 128 8.20 4.87 -2.93
N GLY A 129 8.82 5.79 -2.19
CA GLY A 129 10.23 5.76 -1.76
C GLY A 129 10.85 7.16 -1.65
N ALA A 130 10.35 8.14 -2.43
CA ALA A 130 10.76 9.54 -2.34
C ALA A 130 9.82 10.32 -1.39
N ALA A 131 10.39 10.81 -0.28
CA ALA A 131 9.66 11.52 0.77
C ALA A 131 9.00 12.82 0.26
N ALA A 132 7.85 13.15 0.83
CA ALA A 132 7.13 14.38 0.49
C ALA A 132 7.68 15.58 1.29
N GLY A 133 8.13 16.63 0.61
CA GLY A 133 8.38 17.96 1.23
C GLY A 133 9.66 18.13 2.03
N GLY A 134 10.48 17.09 2.19
CA GLY A 134 11.83 17.25 2.76
C GLY A 134 12.72 18.02 1.80
N LYS A 135 13.39 19.09 2.27
CA LYS A 135 14.64 19.56 1.66
C LYS A 135 15.58 18.36 1.55
N LYS A 136 16.16 18.11 0.38
CA LYS A 136 17.02 16.94 0.15
C LYS A 136 18.23 16.99 1.08
N GLU A 137 18.85 15.85 1.35
CA GLU A 137 20.10 15.76 2.10
C GLU A 137 21.21 16.65 1.51
N ALA A 138 21.16 16.94 0.20
CA ALA A 138 22.04 17.89 -0.48
C ALA A 138 21.85 19.38 -0.05
N ASP A 139 20.64 19.78 0.38
CA ASP A 139 20.32 21.15 0.79
C ASP A 139 20.80 21.49 2.22
N LEU A 140 21.45 20.52 2.89
CA LEU A 140 21.78 20.59 4.32
C LEU A 140 23.21 21.09 4.59
N GLY A 141 23.95 21.41 3.52
CA GLY A 141 25.37 21.74 3.59
C GLY A 141 26.22 20.60 4.18
N PRO A 142 27.47 20.88 4.57
CA PRO A 142 28.36 19.86 5.15
C PRO A 142 27.95 19.43 6.56
N GLY A 143 26.92 20.02 7.17
CA GLY A 143 26.52 19.76 8.55
C GLY A 143 27.50 20.28 9.62
N PRO A 144 27.14 20.20 10.91
CA PRO A 144 27.97 20.66 12.01
C PRO A 144 29.24 19.79 12.13
N LYS A 145 30.39 20.47 12.28
CA LYS A 145 31.70 19.81 12.51
C LYS A 145 31.64 18.99 13.81
N PRO A 146 32.10 17.72 13.82
CA PRO A 146 32.11 16.90 15.02
C PRO A 146 32.93 17.54 16.15
N THR A 147 32.34 17.62 17.34
CA THR A 147 33.03 17.92 18.60
C THR A 147 33.90 16.74 19.06
N SER A 148 34.80 17.00 20.01
CA SER A 148 35.56 15.94 20.68
C SER A 148 34.67 14.94 21.44
N ALA A 149 33.51 15.40 21.95
CA ALA A 149 32.52 14.56 22.60
C ALA A 149 31.82 13.61 21.61
N GLU A 150 31.32 14.14 20.49
CA GLU A 150 30.76 13.35 19.39
C GLU A 150 31.76 12.32 18.85
N THR A 151 33.02 12.74 18.68
CA THR A 151 34.09 11.87 18.17
C THR A 151 34.38 10.72 19.14
N LYS A 152 34.39 10.97 20.46
CA LYS A 152 34.51 9.93 21.48
C LYS A 152 33.28 9.01 21.49
N ALA A 153 32.06 9.54 21.38
CA ALA A 153 30.83 8.76 21.35
C ALA A 153 30.76 7.83 20.14
N VAL A 154 31.15 8.31 18.95
CA VAL A 154 31.26 7.49 17.72
C VAL A 154 32.30 6.39 17.88
N ALA A 155 33.44 6.65 18.53
CA ALA A 155 34.45 5.63 18.81
C ALA A 155 33.98 4.57 19.82
N GLU A 156 33.23 4.95 20.86
CA GLU A 156 32.63 4.00 21.82
C GLU A 156 31.51 3.16 21.17
N LEU A 157 30.71 3.75 20.26
CA LEU A 157 29.74 3.00 19.46
C LEU A 157 30.41 1.99 18.53
N ALA A 158 31.52 2.36 17.89
CA ALA A 158 32.28 1.45 17.03
C ALA A 158 32.82 0.23 17.81
N LYS A 159 33.30 0.43 19.06
CA LYS A 159 33.69 -0.68 19.96
C LYS A 159 32.52 -1.60 20.32
N ALA A 160 31.29 -1.08 20.37
CA ALA A 160 30.06 -1.85 20.58
C ALA A 160 29.49 -2.48 19.28
N GLY A 161 30.23 -2.40 18.16
CA GLY A 161 29.80 -2.90 16.85
C GLY A 161 28.74 -2.04 16.14
N ILE A 162 28.51 -0.80 16.62
CA ILE A 162 27.50 0.12 16.09
C ILE A 162 28.19 1.15 15.19
N SER A 163 27.78 1.24 13.92
CA SER A 163 28.37 2.16 12.95
C SER A 163 27.53 3.44 12.85
N ALA A 164 28.12 4.57 13.27
CA ALA A 164 27.59 5.91 13.01
C ALA A 164 28.27 6.49 11.76
N ARG A 165 27.63 6.33 10.60
CA ARG A 165 28.24 6.59 9.29
C ARG A 165 27.81 7.94 8.74
N GLU A 166 28.72 8.59 8.01
CA GLU A 166 28.39 9.78 7.21
C GLU A 166 27.38 9.43 6.11
N ILE A 167 26.41 10.32 5.86
CA ILE A 167 25.36 10.09 4.85
C ILE A 167 25.87 10.25 3.40
N ALA A 168 26.96 10.98 3.20
CA ALA A 168 27.59 11.27 1.92
C ALA A 168 29.06 11.68 2.12
N GLN A 169 29.89 11.50 1.10
CA GLN A 169 31.30 11.92 1.14
C GLN A 169 31.42 13.44 1.39
N GLY A 170 32.17 13.83 2.42
CA GLY A 170 32.36 15.23 2.80
C GLY A 170 31.22 15.85 3.61
N SER A 171 30.22 15.06 4.01
CA SER A 171 29.14 15.48 4.91
C SER A 171 29.37 14.99 6.33
N ASN A 172 29.45 15.91 7.29
CA ASN A 172 29.51 15.58 8.72
C ASN A 172 28.20 14.96 9.24
N TRP A 173 27.07 15.13 8.55
CA TRP A 173 25.79 14.52 8.96
C TRP A 173 25.89 12.99 8.98
N ARG A 174 25.41 12.36 10.07
CA ARG A 174 25.50 10.91 10.27
C ARG A 174 24.15 10.21 10.32
N TYR A 175 24.15 8.92 9.99
CA TYR A 175 23.08 7.98 10.31
C TYR A 175 23.58 6.83 11.18
N ILE A 176 22.68 6.26 12.00
CA ILE A 176 22.91 5.06 12.80
C ILE A 176 21.82 4.04 12.46
N ASN A 177 22.23 2.78 12.24
CA ASN A 177 21.33 1.66 12.03
C ASN A 177 21.53 0.60 13.12
N LEU A 178 20.48 0.37 13.91
CA LEU A 178 20.41 -0.59 15.02
C LEU A 178 19.47 -1.77 14.72
N ARG A 179 18.95 -1.90 13.48
CA ARG A 179 17.90 -2.86 13.11
C ARG A 179 18.33 -4.33 13.33
N VAL A 180 18.12 -4.80 14.56
CA VAL A 180 18.30 -6.17 15.01
C VAL A 180 17.06 -6.51 15.84
N VAL A 181 16.21 -7.39 15.30
CA VAL A 181 14.88 -7.67 15.88
C VAL A 181 15.02 -8.35 17.24
N GLY A 182 14.28 -7.88 18.25
CA GLY A 182 14.34 -8.38 19.62
C GLY A 182 15.62 -8.02 20.37
N LYS A 183 16.54 -7.23 19.78
CA LYS A 183 17.74 -6.79 20.51
C LYS A 183 17.40 -5.62 21.42
N LYS A 184 17.73 -5.77 22.69
CA LYS A 184 17.86 -4.67 23.64
C LYS A 184 19.28 -4.11 23.61
N PHE A 185 19.41 -2.78 23.71
CA PHE A 185 20.69 -2.10 23.89
C PHE A 185 20.79 -1.54 25.32
N ASP A 186 22.01 -1.37 25.82
CA ASP A 186 22.23 -0.89 27.18
C ASP A 186 22.09 0.63 27.30
N ALA A 187 22.01 1.12 28.54
CA ALA A 187 21.89 2.55 28.81
C ALA A 187 23.07 3.35 28.23
N LYS A 188 24.29 2.79 28.29
CA LYS A 188 25.53 3.40 27.77
C LYS A 188 25.45 3.63 26.26
N THR A 189 24.92 2.67 25.50
CA THR A 189 24.71 2.79 24.05
C THR A 189 23.84 4.00 23.74
N TRP A 190 22.68 4.13 24.40
CA TRP A 190 21.81 5.29 24.22
C TRP A 190 22.44 6.58 24.70
N ASP A 191 23.31 6.54 25.72
CA ASP A 191 24.10 7.69 26.16
C ASP A 191 25.16 8.11 25.14
N GLN A 192 25.71 7.20 24.33
CA GLN A 192 26.57 7.59 23.21
C GLN A 192 25.73 8.14 22.04
N ILE A 193 24.59 7.51 21.73
CA ILE A 193 23.72 7.92 20.60
C ILE A 193 23.20 9.36 20.79
N LYS A 194 22.78 9.76 22.00
CA LYS A 194 22.38 11.16 22.26
C LYS A 194 23.52 12.17 22.08
N ASP A 195 24.77 11.73 22.22
CA ASP A 195 25.96 12.58 22.11
C ASP A 195 26.51 12.62 20.69
N VAL A 196 25.89 11.92 19.72
CA VAL A 196 26.11 12.15 18.28
C VAL A 196 25.20 13.30 17.83
N GLY A 197 25.56 14.54 18.21
CA GLY A 197 24.79 15.75 17.91
C GLY A 197 24.55 15.99 16.40
N ASN A 198 25.45 15.48 15.55
CA ASN A 198 25.32 15.50 14.10
C ASN A 198 24.57 14.30 13.48
N LEU A 199 23.85 13.51 14.29
CA LEU A 199 22.95 12.45 13.83
C LEU A 199 21.68 13.03 13.19
N ILE A 200 21.35 12.55 11.98
CA ILE A 200 20.21 13.00 11.18
C ILE A 200 19.19 11.88 10.89
N GLU A 201 19.63 10.63 10.80
CA GLU A 201 18.77 9.45 10.72
C GLU A 201 19.13 8.41 11.78
N LEU A 202 18.11 7.89 12.46
CA LEU A 202 18.20 6.77 13.40
C LEU A 202 17.20 5.69 13.00
N ASN A 203 17.72 4.51 12.67
CA ASN A 203 16.91 3.32 12.42
C ASN A 203 17.03 2.34 13.60
N ALA A 204 15.98 2.28 14.42
CA ALA A 204 15.82 1.36 15.54
C ALA A 204 14.60 0.43 15.35
N ALA A 205 14.30 0.07 14.10
CA ALA A 205 13.22 -0.85 13.80
C ALA A 205 13.49 -2.26 14.37
N GLY A 206 12.49 -2.85 15.04
CA GLY A 206 12.57 -4.15 15.71
C GLY A 206 13.30 -4.15 17.06
N VAL A 207 13.80 -3.00 17.53
CA VAL A 207 14.61 -2.89 18.75
C VAL A 207 13.72 -2.88 20.01
N GLU A 208 14.19 -3.50 21.09
CA GLU A 208 13.58 -3.31 22.42
C GLU A 208 14.01 -1.96 23.00
N LEU A 209 13.02 -1.09 23.22
CA LEU A 209 13.17 0.29 23.65
C LEU A 209 12.34 0.54 24.92
N THR A 210 12.91 1.32 25.85
CA THR A 210 12.21 1.86 27.00
C THR A 210 11.87 3.35 26.81
N ASP A 211 10.97 3.87 27.64
CA ASP A 211 10.61 5.29 27.64
C ASP A 211 11.84 6.18 27.96
N ALA A 212 12.81 5.67 28.73
CA ALA A 212 14.07 6.34 29.02
C ALA A 212 15.01 6.43 27.80
N ASP A 213 14.97 5.43 26.91
CA ASP A 213 15.79 5.42 25.69
C ASP A 213 15.24 6.41 24.66
N LEU A 214 13.92 6.47 24.48
CA LEU A 214 13.31 7.53 23.65
C LEU A 214 13.44 8.92 24.26
N ALA A 215 13.52 9.06 25.58
CA ALA A 215 13.88 10.34 26.22
C ALA A 215 15.34 10.76 26.01
N LYS A 216 16.25 9.83 25.65
CA LYS A 216 17.60 10.13 25.16
C LYS A 216 17.58 10.49 23.67
N VAL A 217 16.87 9.72 22.84
CA VAL A 217 16.68 10.02 21.40
C VAL A 217 16.06 11.41 21.21
N GLY A 218 15.09 11.81 22.04
CA GLY A 218 14.43 13.11 22.00
C GLY A 218 15.33 14.34 22.19
N LYS A 219 16.59 14.16 22.63
CA LYS A 219 17.59 15.23 22.77
C LYS A 219 18.38 15.49 21.47
N ILE A 220 18.24 14.63 20.47
CA ILE A 220 18.96 14.71 19.19
C ILE A 220 18.21 15.69 18.28
N THR A 221 18.32 16.98 18.58
CA THR A 221 17.50 18.05 17.96
C THR A 221 17.67 18.18 16.44
N ASN A 222 18.77 17.65 15.87
CA ASN A 222 19.02 17.60 14.44
C ASN A 222 18.32 16.42 13.72
N LEU A 223 17.77 15.44 14.44
CA LEU A 223 17.20 14.23 13.87
C LEU A 223 16.00 14.54 12.96
N ARG A 224 16.05 14.05 11.72
CA ARG A 224 15.00 14.23 10.70
C ARG A 224 14.24 12.96 10.39
N ARG A 225 14.89 11.81 10.53
CA ARG A 225 14.34 10.50 10.15
C ARG A 225 14.49 9.52 11.32
N LEU A 226 13.37 9.07 11.86
CA LEU A 226 13.31 8.13 12.98
C LEU A 226 12.46 6.90 12.61
N ASN A 227 13.11 5.75 12.45
CA ASN A 227 12.41 4.49 12.17
C ASN A 227 12.32 3.63 13.44
N LEU A 228 11.08 3.37 13.88
CA LEU A 228 10.73 2.60 15.06
C LEU A 228 9.77 1.44 14.72
N ALA A 229 9.67 1.07 13.43
CA ALA A 229 8.79 -0.01 12.98
C ALA A 229 9.07 -1.32 13.74
N ASN A 230 8.04 -1.94 14.28
CA ASN A 230 8.08 -3.18 15.09
C ASN A 230 8.95 -3.09 16.35
N ALA A 231 9.32 -1.89 16.82
CA ALA A 231 9.97 -1.68 18.11
C ALA A 231 8.94 -1.67 19.26
N THR A 232 9.38 -1.85 20.51
CA THR A 232 8.50 -1.96 21.70
C THR A 232 7.97 -0.60 22.19
N VAL A 233 7.51 0.25 21.26
CA VAL A 233 7.07 1.64 21.52
C VAL A 233 5.58 1.68 21.87
N LYS A 234 5.24 2.50 22.87
CA LYS A 234 3.89 2.75 23.40
C LYS A 234 3.65 4.26 23.58
N ASP A 235 2.44 4.65 23.96
CA ASP A 235 2.03 6.06 24.07
C ASP A 235 2.91 6.91 25.00
N SER A 236 3.33 6.37 26.14
CA SER A 236 4.22 7.08 27.08
C SER A 236 5.62 7.31 26.50
N SER A 237 6.12 6.40 25.65
CA SER A 237 7.43 6.51 25.01
C SER A 237 7.52 7.72 24.08
N LEU A 238 6.41 8.08 23.41
CA LEU A 238 6.36 9.22 22.49
C LEU A 238 6.45 10.58 23.21
N ALA A 239 6.15 10.64 24.51
CA ALA A 239 6.28 11.88 25.28
C ALA A 239 7.73 12.39 25.35
N GLY A 240 8.72 11.48 25.23
CA GLY A 240 10.15 11.84 25.18
C GLY A 240 10.58 12.52 23.88
N LEU A 241 9.85 12.36 22.78
CA LEU A 241 10.26 12.82 21.45
C LEU A 241 10.00 14.33 21.17
N LYS A 242 9.48 15.07 22.15
CA LYS A 242 9.06 16.48 21.98
C LYS A 242 10.19 17.44 21.59
N GLY A 243 11.45 17.10 21.89
CA GLY A 243 12.62 17.90 21.51
C GLY A 243 13.01 17.82 20.03
N LEU A 244 12.41 16.90 19.25
CA LEU A 244 12.77 16.65 17.86
C LEU A 244 12.17 17.66 16.88
N ALA A 245 12.44 18.95 17.09
CA ALA A 245 11.91 20.06 16.30
C ALA A 245 12.29 20.07 14.80
N ASN A 246 13.18 19.16 14.37
CA ASN A 246 13.55 18.94 12.97
C ASN A 246 13.02 17.61 12.37
N LEU A 247 12.22 16.83 13.12
CA LEU A 247 11.72 15.54 12.64
C LEU A 247 10.76 15.71 11.46
N GLN A 248 11.04 15.00 10.37
CA GLN A 248 10.29 15.01 9.10
C GLN A 248 9.65 13.65 8.82
N TYR A 249 10.35 12.56 9.11
CA TYR A 249 9.89 11.19 8.94
C TYR A 249 9.87 10.49 10.29
N ILE A 250 8.72 9.91 10.65
CA ILE A 250 8.60 8.92 11.73
C ILE A 250 7.83 7.69 11.24
N ASN A 251 8.34 6.51 11.57
CA ASN A 251 7.68 5.25 11.27
C ASN A 251 7.45 4.46 12.56
N LEU A 252 6.17 4.20 12.85
CA LEU A 252 5.63 3.54 14.05
C LEU A 252 4.79 2.30 13.66
N VAL A 253 5.05 1.71 12.48
CA VAL A 253 4.36 0.50 12.01
C VAL A 253 4.53 -0.64 13.02
N GLY A 254 3.46 -1.40 13.31
CA GLY A 254 3.48 -2.54 14.25
C GLY A 254 3.76 -2.19 15.72
N THR A 255 3.77 -0.91 16.11
CA THR A 255 3.98 -0.47 17.50
C THR A 255 2.68 -0.48 18.32
N GLN A 256 2.77 -0.38 19.64
CA GLN A 256 1.59 -0.29 20.52
C GLN A 256 1.10 1.16 20.72
N VAL A 257 1.40 2.07 19.79
CA VAL A 257 0.94 3.47 19.80
C VAL A 257 -0.54 3.56 19.43
N SER A 258 -1.30 4.28 20.24
CA SER A 258 -2.71 4.60 20.05
C SER A 258 -2.94 6.10 19.79
N ASP A 259 -4.21 6.49 19.64
CA ASP A 259 -4.66 7.88 19.51
C ASP A 259 -4.19 8.79 20.68
N ALA A 260 -3.94 8.22 21.87
CA ALA A 260 -3.39 8.96 22.99
C ALA A 260 -1.90 9.31 22.79
N GLY A 261 -1.13 8.40 22.17
CA GLY A 261 0.26 8.64 21.78
C GLY A 261 0.38 9.61 20.60
N LEU A 262 -0.52 9.54 19.62
CA LEU A 262 -0.53 10.47 18.47
C LEU A 262 -0.59 11.94 18.90
N LYS A 263 -1.29 12.26 19.99
CA LYS A 263 -1.36 13.62 20.56
C LYS A 263 0.01 14.18 20.95
N GLN A 264 1.01 13.34 21.26
CA GLN A 264 2.38 13.79 21.55
C GLN A 264 3.11 14.26 20.27
N LEU A 265 2.75 13.74 19.09
CA LEU A 265 3.36 14.10 17.81
C LEU A 265 2.85 15.44 17.25
N ALA A 266 1.69 15.92 17.71
CA ALA A 266 1.03 17.13 17.23
C ALA A 266 1.88 18.42 17.35
N GLY A 267 2.88 18.44 18.24
CA GLY A 267 3.84 19.54 18.38
C GLY A 267 4.97 19.55 17.35
N LEU A 268 5.24 18.42 16.68
CA LEU A 268 6.37 18.26 15.76
C LEU A 268 6.03 18.81 14.37
N LYS A 269 5.87 20.14 14.25
CA LYS A 269 5.33 20.84 13.06
C LYS A 269 6.12 20.69 11.76
N LYS A 270 7.30 20.05 11.78
CA LYS A 270 8.06 19.70 10.57
C LYS A 270 7.81 18.28 10.07
N LEU A 271 6.98 17.48 10.75
CA LEU A 271 6.60 16.15 10.29
C LEU A 271 5.90 16.22 8.93
N GLN A 272 6.28 15.27 8.08
CA GLN A 272 5.93 15.17 6.67
C GLN A 272 5.47 13.76 6.31
N ASN A 273 6.06 12.74 6.93
CA ASN A 273 5.65 11.35 6.79
C ASN A 273 5.51 10.70 8.18
N VAL A 274 4.33 10.14 8.45
CA VAL A 274 3.98 9.43 9.69
C VAL A 274 3.32 8.10 9.31
N TYR A 275 4.01 6.99 9.56
CA TYR A 275 3.53 5.64 9.22
C TYR A 275 3.05 4.89 10.46
N LEU A 276 1.83 4.36 10.40
CA LEU A 276 1.02 3.85 11.52
C LEU A 276 0.30 2.51 11.21
N PHE A 277 0.61 1.86 10.09
CA PHE A 277 0.04 0.55 9.76
C PHE A 277 0.33 -0.47 10.88
N GLU A 278 -0.61 -1.36 11.18
CA GLU A 278 -0.53 -2.34 12.29
C GLU A 278 -0.31 -1.75 13.71
N SER A 279 -0.37 -0.42 13.89
CA SER A 279 -0.43 0.20 15.23
C SER A 279 -1.83 0.15 15.85
N LYS A 280 -1.98 0.64 17.09
CA LYS A 280 -3.27 0.80 17.78
C LYS A 280 -3.98 2.13 17.43
N ALA A 281 -3.42 2.93 16.52
CA ALA A 281 -4.05 4.19 16.08
C ALA A 281 -5.30 3.93 15.21
N THR A 282 -6.38 4.64 15.51
CA THR A 282 -7.64 4.60 14.77
C THR A 282 -7.68 5.64 13.66
N ASP A 283 -8.66 5.52 12.75
CA ASP A 283 -8.89 6.54 11.73
C ASP A 283 -9.31 7.89 12.34
N ALA A 284 -9.91 7.91 13.53
CA ALA A 284 -10.26 9.12 14.25
C ALA A 284 -9.02 9.83 14.83
N GLY A 285 -8.09 9.09 15.44
CA GLY A 285 -6.80 9.63 15.89
C GLY A 285 -5.94 10.12 14.73
N VAL A 286 -5.96 9.41 13.59
CA VAL A 286 -5.32 9.86 12.34
C VAL A 286 -5.96 11.12 11.79
N ALA A 287 -7.30 11.25 11.82
CA ALA A 287 -7.99 12.46 11.41
C ALA A 287 -7.65 13.66 12.31
N GLU A 288 -7.55 13.45 13.62
CA GLU A 288 -7.15 14.50 14.56
C GLU A 288 -5.67 14.92 14.36
N LEU A 289 -4.76 13.97 14.16
CA LEU A 289 -3.37 14.29 13.86
C LEU A 289 -3.23 15.01 12.50
N LYS A 290 -4.07 14.70 11.50
CA LYS A 290 -4.15 15.43 10.23
C LYS A 290 -4.61 16.88 10.41
N LYS A 291 -5.53 17.19 11.34
CA LYS A 291 -5.87 18.59 11.69
C LYS A 291 -4.66 19.33 12.29
N ALA A 292 -3.90 18.65 13.16
CA ALA A 292 -2.74 19.24 13.83
C ALA A 292 -1.51 19.40 12.92
N LEU A 293 -1.39 18.57 11.88
CA LEU A 293 -0.28 18.52 10.92
C LEU A 293 -0.81 18.44 9.48
N PRO A 294 -1.48 19.49 8.95
CA PRO A 294 -2.24 19.41 7.69
C PRO A 294 -1.39 19.19 6.44
N THR A 295 -0.07 19.39 6.52
CA THR A 295 0.89 19.14 5.44
C THR A 295 1.53 17.73 5.48
N ALA A 296 1.24 16.92 6.50
CA ALA A 296 1.87 15.63 6.69
C ALA A 296 1.08 14.49 6.02
N ARG A 297 1.76 13.64 5.24
CA ARG A 297 1.23 12.31 4.88
C ARG A 297 1.22 11.45 6.14
N ILE A 298 0.04 11.26 6.71
CA ILE A 298 -0.22 10.36 7.83
C ILE A 298 -0.99 9.15 7.30
N ASP A 299 -0.38 7.98 7.45
CA ASP A 299 -0.73 6.73 6.74
C ASP A 299 -0.79 5.55 7.72
N ASN A 300 -1.99 5.02 7.95
CA ASN A 300 -2.26 3.87 8.81
C ASN A 300 -2.70 2.62 8.01
N GLY A 301 -2.52 2.63 6.68
CA GLY A 301 -2.99 1.59 5.77
C GLY A 301 -4.50 1.34 5.79
N ALA A 302 -5.33 2.37 6.05
CA ALA A 302 -6.79 2.27 5.89
C ALA A 302 -7.18 1.72 4.51
N ASP A 303 -6.50 2.15 3.45
CA ASP A 303 -6.72 1.67 2.07
C ASP A 303 -6.45 0.16 1.93
N LEU A 304 -5.42 -0.36 2.62
CA LEU A 304 -5.09 -1.79 2.65
C LEU A 304 -6.12 -2.59 3.44
N LYS A 305 -6.62 -2.05 4.56
CA LYS A 305 -7.69 -2.67 5.36
C LYS A 305 -9.00 -2.74 4.55
N ALA A 306 -9.36 -1.66 3.84
CA ALA A 306 -10.51 -1.61 2.96
C ALA A 306 -10.38 -2.59 1.78
N PHE A 307 -9.20 -2.69 1.16
CA PHE A 307 -8.93 -3.68 0.11
C PHE A 307 -9.05 -5.12 0.63
N ALA A 308 -8.47 -5.43 1.81
CA ALA A 308 -8.56 -6.75 2.41
C ALA A 308 -10.01 -7.14 2.75
N ALA A 309 -10.79 -6.22 3.31
CA ALA A 309 -12.21 -6.43 3.59
C ALA A 309 -13.03 -6.67 2.32
N ALA A 310 -12.81 -5.86 1.27
CA ALA A 310 -13.47 -6.06 -0.03
C ALA A 310 -13.09 -7.39 -0.69
N SER A 311 -11.82 -7.79 -0.59
CA SER A 311 -11.34 -9.08 -1.12
C SER A 311 -11.92 -10.27 -0.35
N ALA A 312 -12.08 -10.17 0.96
CA ALA A 312 -12.71 -11.20 1.79
C ALA A 312 -14.21 -11.34 1.49
N ALA A 313 -14.94 -10.21 1.44
CA ALA A 313 -16.35 -10.19 1.08
C ALA A 313 -16.60 -10.76 -0.32
N LYS A 314 -15.71 -10.47 -1.28
CA LYS A 314 -15.77 -11.07 -2.62
C LYS A 314 -15.57 -12.58 -2.58
N ALA A 315 -14.55 -13.07 -1.88
CA ALA A 315 -14.28 -14.51 -1.77
C ALA A 315 -15.44 -15.29 -1.12
N GLU A 316 -16.13 -14.69 -0.15
CA GLU A 316 -17.33 -15.27 0.46
C GLU A 316 -18.52 -15.31 -0.51
N ALA A 317 -18.71 -14.26 -1.31
CA ALA A 317 -19.74 -14.19 -2.35
C ALA A 317 -19.48 -15.17 -3.50
N ASP A 318 -18.24 -15.24 -3.99
CA ASP A 318 -17.80 -16.17 -5.04
C ASP A 318 -18.04 -17.62 -4.58
N LYS A 319 -17.70 -17.97 -3.32
CA LYS A 319 -17.99 -19.28 -2.74
C LYS A 319 -19.49 -19.57 -2.64
N LYS A 320 -20.30 -18.65 -2.11
CA LYS A 320 -21.77 -18.80 -2.01
C LYS A 320 -22.41 -19.02 -3.39
N ALA A 321 -21.90 -18.38 -4.44
CA ALA A 321 -22.35 -18.58 -5.81
C ALA A 321 -21.94 -19.95 -6.39
N GLU A 322 -20.79 -20.52 -5.99
CA GLU A 322 -20.38 -21.89 -6.35
C GLU A 322 -21.24 -22.94 -5.64
N ASP A 323 -21.45 -22.79 -4.33
CA ASP A 323 -22.26 -23.71 -3.52
C ASP A 323 -23.74 -23.71 -3.97
N ALA A 324 -24.30 -22.55 -4.32
CA ALA A 324 -25.64 -22.45 -4.90
C ALA A 324 -25.76 -23.17 -6.26
N LYS A 325 -24.78 -23.02 -7.15
CA LYS A 325 -24.75 -23.72 -8.45
C LYS A 325 -24.64 -25.24 -8.28
N LYS A 326 -23.90 -25.72 -7.27
CA LYS A 326 -23.83 -27.16 -6.94
C LYS A 326 -25.18 -27.68 -6.44
N ALA A 327 -25.89 -26.93 -5.60
CA ALA A 327 -27.22 -27.31 -5.12
C ALA A 327 -28.25 -27.36 -6.27
N GLU A 328 -28.26 -26.36 -7.15
CA GLU A 328 -29.15 -26.32 -8.32
C GLU A 328 -28.84 -27.47 -9.31
N ALA A 329 -27.56 -27.81 -9.51
CA ALA A 329 -27.14 -28.94 -10.33
C ALA A 329 -27.41 -30.32 -9.71
N ALA A 330 -27.62 -30.40 -8.39
CA ALA A 330 -28.09 -31.60 -7.71
C ALA A 330 -29.59 -31.78 -7.91
N ALA A 331 -30.40 -30.76 -7.58
CA ALA A 331 -31.87 -30.82 -7.72
C ALA A 331 -32.32 -31.20 -9.14
N LYS A 332 -31.67 -30.66 -10.18
CA LYS A 332 -31.95 -30.97 -11.60
C LYS A 332 -31.53 -32.38 -12.05
N LYS A 333 -30.91 -33.19 -11.18
CA LYS A 333 -30.71 -34.63 -11.42
C LYS A 333 -31.84 -35.48 -10.87
N ASP A 334 -32.41 -35.11 -9.73
CA ASP A 334 -33.47 -35.89 -9.07
C ASP A 334 -34.81 -35.81 -9.82
N GLU A 335 -35.12 -34.68 -10.44
CA GLU A 335 -36.30 -34.53 -11.32
C GLU A 335 -36.26 -35.40 -12.60
N LYS A 336 -35.13 -36.06 -12.91
CA LYS A 336 -34.89 -36.70 -14.21
C LYS A 336 -34.98 -38.23 -14.22
N LYS A 337 -35.66 -38.80 -13.22
CA LYS A 337 -35.94 -40.24 -13.12
C LYS A 337 -37.38 -40.55 -13.58
N PRO A 338 -37.60 -41.22 -14.73
CA PRO A 338 -38.93 -41.61 -15.16
C PRO A 338 -39.51 -42.74 -14.28
N ASP A 339 -40.83 -42.70 -14.03
CA ASP A 339 -41.56 -43.84 -13.50
C ASP A 339 -41.59 -44.99 -14.51
N ALA A 340 -41.28 -46.21 -14.05
CA ALA A 340 -41.41 -47.42 -14.83
C ALA A 340 -42.83 -48.01 -14.67
N PRO A 341 -43.52 -48.40 -15.76
CA PRO A 341 -44.89 -48.89 -15.68
C PRO A 341 -44.97 -50.28 -15.03
N LYS A 342 -46.09 -50.56 -14.36
CA LYS A 342 -46.46 -51.92 -13.94
C LYS A 342 -46.76 -52.78 -15.17
N ALA A 343 -46.45 -54.07 -15.08
CA ALA A 343 -46.93 -55.12 -15.98
C ALA A 343 -47.32 -56.35 -15.14
N ASP A 344 -48.47 -56.96 -15.46
CA ASP A 344 -49.16 -57.93 -14.59
C ASP A 344 -48.80 -59.41 -14.85
N GLU A 345 -49.41 -60.30 -14.06
CA GLU A 345 -49.14 -61.73 -13.95
C GLU A 345 -49.59 -62.62 -15.14
N LYS A 346 -48.91 -63.76 -15.31
CA LYS A 346 -49.48 -65.14 -15.51
C LYS A 346 -48.34 -66.18 -15.28
N LYS A 347 -48.48 -67.26 -14.48
CA LYS A 347 -49.29 -68.52 -14.61
C LYS A 347 -48.86 -69.39 -15.81
N GLU A 348 -48.80 -70.74 -15.79
CA GLU A 348 -49.09 -71.87 -14.85
C GLU A 348 -48.04 -73.02 -15.16
N GLU A 349 -47.92 -74.28 -14.68
CA GLU A 349 -48.53 -75.27 -13.73
C GLU A 349 -47.37 -76.11 -13.11
N PRO A 350 -47.40 -76.55 -11.84
CA PRO A 350 -46.23 -77.13 -11.14
C PRO A 350 -46.09 -78.66 -11.26
N LYS A 351 -45.00 -79.27 -10.74
CA LYS A 351 -45.07 -80.69 -10.29
C LYS A 351 -44.17 -81.08 -9.11
N LYS A 352 -44.83 -81.71 -8.14
CA LYS A 352 -44.39 -82.16 -6.80
C LYS A 352 -43.29 -83.26 -6.82
N LYS A 353 -42.42 -83.25 -5.80
CA LYS A 353 -42.00 -84.44 -5.00
C LYS A 353 -41.32 -83.97 -3.70
N LYS A 354 -42.06 -83.90 -2.59
CA LYS A 354 -42.25 -84.96 -1.56
C LYS A 354 -41.02 -85.29 -0.69
N LYS A 355 -40.93 -84.62 0.47
CA LYS A 355 -40.68 -85.17 1.81
C LYS A 355 -41.30 -84.17 2.82
N LYS A 356 -42.06 -84.57 3.84
CA LYS A 356 -42.56 -85.91 4.19
C LYS A 356 -44.05 -85.81 4.52
#